data_AF-A0AAT9HAA4-F1
#
_entry.id   AF-A0AAT9HAA4-F1
#
_cell.length_a   1.000
_cell.length_b   1.000
_cell.length_c   1.000
_cell.angle_alpha   90.00
_cell.angle_beta   90.00
_cell.angle_gamma   90.00
#
_symmetry.space_group_name_H-M   'P 1'
#
loop_
_entity.id
_entity.type
_entity.pdbx_description
1 polymer ?
#
loop_
_entity_poly.entity_id
_entity_poly.type
_entity_poly.pdbx_seq_one_letter_code
_entity_poly.pdbx_strand_id
1 'polypeptide(L)'
;MAGGPDSGRVVRLGAGAATAGSAPTCSLPLTDTTLPPVALRITIDIKGGTTLAPEGGADLLLDDRPVTSGTPWPPSGVVRAGDSLLVLDRVAEPDAHLSAMSEGGLAYNRPPRLSPLRPRRRLVVPVPPTKGDRARFQFIMAFMPMLFGIGMWLLTQQIYMLLFCLMSPMMMAAQWLSENREGKKQHKTSVKQYKKDIAAHTAELAALGKEEQRARRADSPDPAEILLFATGPRRRLWERRLTDPDALHLRIGSGSLPSDVELVLGRGGSLYEEERPEPPVLPDVPVTLPFSELGVIGVAGDRARALATARWLAVQAAVLHSPRDLSS
;
A
#
# COMPACT_ATOMS: atom_id res chain seq x y z
N MET A 1 15.44 2.77 15.40
CA MET A 1 15.98 2.51 14.04
C MET A 1 15.37 1.23 13.52
N ALA A 2 14.50 1.36 12.51
CA ALA A 2 13.75 0.22 11.96
C ALA A 2 14.49 -0.47 10.80
N GLY A 3 15.52 0.16 10.23
CA GLY A 3 16.30 -0.34 9.10
C GLY A 3 17.56 0.51 8.87
N GLY A 4 18.49 0.01 8.07
CA GLY A 4 19.77 0.65 7.76
C GLY A 4 20.93 0.23 8.68
N PRO A 5 22.07 0.92 8.61
CA PRO A 5 23.30 0.56 9.35
C PRO A 5 23.13 0.51 10.87
N ASP A 6 22.29 1.39 11.43
CA ASP A 6 22.04 1.50 12.87
C ASP A 6 20.80 0.71 13.33
N SER A 7 20.36 -0.28 12.55
CA SER A 7 19.17 -1.10 12.85
C SER A 7 19.18 -1.64 14.28
N GLY A 8 18.05 -1.50 14.99
CA GLY A 8 17.90 -1.96 16.38
C GLY A 8 18.22 -0.91 17.44
N ARG A 9 18.90 0.19 17.08
CA ARG A 9 19.17 1.27 18.03
C ARG A 9 17.88 2.00 18.41
N VAL A 10 17.68 2.19 19.71
CA VAL A 10 16.58 2.97 20.30
C VAL A 10 17.18 4.19 21.00
N VAL A 11 16.65 5.38 20.72
CA VAL A 11 17.09 6.63 21.35
C VAL A 11 15.87 7.35 21.91
N ARG A 12 15.96 7.76 23.18
CA ARG A 12 14.93 8.57 23.82
C ARG A 12 15.21 10.03 23.53
N LEU A 13 14.17 10.75 23.09
CA LEU A 13 14.23 12.18 22.82
C LEU A 13 13.34 12.89 23.84
N GLY A 14 13.86 13.98 24.42
CA GLY A 14 13.10 14.88 25.30
C GLY A 14 12.47 16.03 24.51
N ALA A 15 11.68 16.87 25.18
CA ALA A 15 11.18 18.11 24.60
C ALA A 15 12.35 19.03 24.19
N GLY A 16 12.23 19.69 23.05
CA GLY A 16 13.27 20.54 22.45
C GLY A 16 13.64 20.13 21.03
N ALA A 17 14.80 20.62 20.57
CA ALA A 17 15.32 20.31 19.25
C ALA A 17 16.44 19.26 19.33
N ALA A 18 16.38 18.26 18.45
CA ALA A 18 17.40 17.25 18.25
C ALA A 18 17.79 17.23 16.76
N THR A 19 19.04 16.87 16.47
CA THR A 19 19.53 16.72 15.09
C THR A 19 19.97 15.29 14.83
N ALA A 20 19.79 14.81 13.60
CA ALA A 20 20.32 13.54 13.14
C ALA A 20 21.07 13.71 11.82
N GLY A 21 22.14 12.95 11.64
CA GLY A 21 23.04 13.03 10.47
C GLY A 21 24.32 12.25 10.73
N SER A 22 25.24 12.27 9.78
CA SER A 22 26.51 11.54 9.89
C SER A 22 27.53 12.16 10.84
N ALA A 23 27.32 13.42 11.27
CA ALA A 23 28.24 14.08 12.19
C ALA A 23 28.11 13.53 13.63
N PRO A 24 29.23 13.33 14.34
CA PRO A 24 29.21 12.92 15.75
C PRO A 24 28.65 14.01 16.68
N THR A 25 28.57 15.25 16.22
CA THR A 25 27.99 16.39 16.95
C THR A 25 26.47 16.41 16.93
N CYS A 26 25.83 15.56 16.11
CA CYS A 26 24.37 15.43 16.11
C CYS A 26 23.87 14.83 17.42
N SER A 27 22.65 15.18 17.82
CA SER A 27 21.98 14.52 18.96
C SER A 27 21.80 13.02 18.70
N LEU A 28 21.58 12.65 17.43
CA LEU A 28 21.48 11.28 16.94
C LEU A 28 22.48 11.09 15.79
N PRO A 29 23.75 10.75 16.08
CA PRO A 29 24.73 10.46 15.03
C PRO A 29 24.37 9.13 14.36
N LEU A 30 24.39 9.11 13.03
CA LEU A 30 24.04 7.97 12.18
C LEU A 30 25.29 7.46 11.47
N THR A 31 25.42 6.13 11.36
CA THR A 31 26.53 5.46 10.67
C THR A 31 26.33 5.44 9.14
N ASP A 32 25.20 5.97 8.66
CA ASP A 32 24.85 6.05 7.26
C ASP A 32 25.70 7.07 6.51
N THR A 33 26.56 6.57 5.63
CA THR A 33 27.50 7.38 4.83
C THR A 33 26.83 8.16 3.71
N THR A 34 25.56 7.86 3.38
CA THR A 34 24.80 8.60 2.36
C THR A 34 24.24 9.92 2.90
N LEU A 35 24.22 10.09 4.23
CA LEU A 35 23.65 11.26 4.86
C LEU A 35 24.65 12.41 5.03
N PRO A 36 24.19 13.68 4.86
CA PRO A 36 25.02 14.83 5.19
C PRO A 36 25.30 14.91 6.70
N PRO A 37 26.30 15.72 7.13
CA PRO A 37 26.68 15.86 8.54
C PRO A 37 25.50 16.14 9.46
N VAL A 38 24.59 17.02 9.05
CA VAL A 38 23.29 17.26 9.70
C VAL A 38 22.23 17.10 8.63
N ALA A 39 21.48 15.99 8.68
CA ALA A 39 20.51 15.62 7.65
C ALA A 39 19.08 16.02 8.00
N LEU A 40 18.73 16.03 9.28
CA LEU A 40 17.39 16.38 9.70
C LEU A 40 17.37 16.96 11.11
N ARG A 41 16.37 17.80 11.35
CA ARG A 41 16.03 18.37 12.66
C ARG A 41 14.69 17.83 13.12
N ILE A 42 14.67 17.35 14.36
CA ILE A 42 13.49 16.88 15.06
C ILE A 42 13.17 17.92 16.13
N THR A 43 11.95 18.44 16.13
CA THR A 43 11.48 19.36 17.18
C THR A 43 10.30 18.75 17.90
N ILE A 44 10.41 18.60 19.21
CA ILE A 44 9.41 18.00 20.08
C ILE A 44 8.89 19.07 21.03
N ASP A 45 7.59 19.34 20.98
CA ASP A 45 6.95 20.27 21.91
C ASP A 45 6.72 19.64 23.29
N ILE A 46 6.35 20.46 24.28
CA ILE A 46 6.09 20.00 25.66
C ILE A 46 4.87 19.06 25.78
N LYS A 47 4.01 19.00 24.75
CA LYS A 47 2.85 18.11 24.66
C LYS A 47 3.18 16.81 23.91
N GLY A 48 4.42 16.63 23.45
CA GLY A 48 4.88 15.48 22.68
C GLY A 48 4.57 15.55 21.17
N GLY A 49 4.06 16.67 20.67
CA GLY A 49 3.93 16.94 19.24
C GLY A 49 5.32 17.00 18.60
N THR A 50 5.54 16.17 17.59
CA THR A 50 6.85 16.03 16.94
C THR A 50 6.76 16.55 15.51
N THR A 51 7.73 17.36 15.12
CA THR A 51 7.90 17.85 13.76
C THR A 51 9.30 17.51 13.26
N LEU A 52 9.40 17.26 11.95
CA LEU A 52 10.65 16.93 11.29
C LEU A 52 10.90 17.90 10.14
N ALA A 53 12.15 18.31 9.95
CA ALA A 53 12.55 19.17 8.85
C ALA A 53 13.87 18.67 8.24
N PRO A 54 14.00 18.65 6.90
CA PRO A 54 15.28 18.37 6.25
C PRO A 54 16.29 19.48 6.55
N GLU A 55 17.54 19.08 6.71
CA GLU A 55 18.71 19.96 6.89
C GLU A 55 19.82 19.48 5.95
N GLY A 56 20.77 20.37 5.63
CA GLY A 56 21.94 19.98 4.84
C GLY A 56 21.64 19.44 3.44
N GLY A 57 20.45 19.73 2.88
CA GLY A 57 20.02 19.25 1.57
C GLY A 57 19.63 17.77 1.53
N ALA A 58 19.35 17.13 2.67
CA ALA A 58 18.94 15.74 2.69
C ALA A 58 17.54 15.52 2.11
N ASP A 59 17.40 14.50 1.27
CA ASP A 59 16.11 14.02 0.79
C ASP A 59 15.47 13.12 1.85
N LEU A 60 14.35 13.58 2.41
CA LEU A 60 13.59 12.86 3.43
C LEU A 60 12.22 12.45 2.90
N LEU A 61 11.82 11.22 3.17
CA LEU A 61 10.49 10.72 2.85
C LEU A 61 9.78 10.27 4.13
N LEU A 62 8.62 10.86 4.43
CA LEU A 62 7.73 10.45 5.52
C LEU A 62 6.53 9.71 4.93
N ASP A 63 6.41 8.41 5.21
CA ASP A 63 5.38 7.53 4.63
C ASP A 63 5.23 7.79 3.11
N ASP A 64 6.36 7.72 2.40
CA ASP A 64 6.52 7.89 0.94
C ASP A 64 6.28 9.30 0.40
N ARG A 65 6.14 10.31 1.28
CA ARG A 65 5.95 11.70 0.87
C ARG A 65 7.20 12.53 1.15
N PRO A 66 7.66 13.33 0.18
CA PRO A 66 8.80 14.20 0.38
C PRO A 66 8.52 15.23 1.47
N VAL A 67 9.48 15.40 2.37
CA VAL A 67 9.42 16.40 3.44
C VAL A 67 10.28 17.58 3.02
N THR A 68 9.65 18.73 2.77
CA THR A 68 10.34 19.95 2.30
C THR A 68 10.51 21.00 3.39
N SER A 69 9.69 20.94 4.44
CA SER A 69 9.71 21.87 5.57
C SER A 69 9.24 21.17 6.85
N GLY A 70 9.15 21.92 7.95
CA GLY A 70 8.69 21.43 9.26
C GLY A 70 7.34 20.72 9.17
N THR A 71 7.37 19.40 9.04
CA THR A 71 6.21 18.55 8.80
C THR A 71 5.92 17.73 10.05
N PRO A 72 4.65 17.61 10.49
CA PRO A 72 4.29 16.77 11.62
C PRO A 72 4.72 15.32 11.40
N TRP A 73 5.47 14.76 12.35
CA TRP A 73 5.84 13.35 12.37
C TRP A 73 4.88 12.60 13.32
N PRO A 74 3.90 11.84 12.79
CA PRO A 74 3.01 11.07 13.64
C PRO A 74 3.74 9.84 14.24
N PRO A 75 3.29 9.34 15.41
CA PRO A 75 3.73 8.04 15.92
C PRO A 75 3.55 6.92 14.88
N SER A 76 4.48 5.98 14.87
CA SER A 76 4.60 4.89 13.88
C SER A 76 4.81 5.35 12.43
N GLY A 77 4.95 6.66 12.17
CA GLY A 77 5.34 7.18 10.87
C GLY A 77 6.78 6.81 10.56
N VAL A 78 7.04 6.35 9.33
CA VAL A 78 8.38 5.94 8.91
C VAL A 78 9.02 7.07 8.13
N VAL A 79 10.21 7.50 8.57
CA VAL A 79 11.06 8.44 7.86
C VAL A 79 12.21 7.67 7.22
N ARG A 80 12.29 7.73 5.90
CA ARG A 80 13.48 7.29 5.15
C ARG A 80 14.40 8.48 4.94
N ALA A 81 15.64 8.31 5.37
CA ALA A 81 16.73 9.27 5.19
C ALA A 81 17.96 8.47 4.71
N GLY A 82 18.34 8.61 3.44
CA GLY A 82 19.37 7.76 2.86
C GLY A 82 18.98 6.28 2.92
N ASP A 83 19.86 5.46 3.48
CA ASP A 83 19.65 4.02 3.73
C ASP A 83 19.06 3.74 5.13
N SER A 84 18.78 4.78 5.91
CA SER A 84 18.26 4.68 7.27
C SER A 84 16.75 4.82 7.34
N LEU A 85 16.11 3.90 8.07
CA LEU A 85 14.68 3.97 8.39
C LEU A 85 14.48 4.32 9.86
N LEU A 86 13.90 5.49 10.10
CA LEU A 86 13.59 6.02 11.42
C LEU A 86 12.09 5.86 11.69
N VAL A 87 11.74 5.41 12.88
CA VAL A 87 10.35 5.32 13.33
C VAL A 87 10.23 6.07 14.64
N LEU A 88 9.25 6.96 14.71
CA LEU A 88 8.89 7.63 15.93
C LEU A 88 7.90 6.76 16.70
N ASP A 89 8.20 6.46 17.96
CA ASP A 89 7.28 5.77 18.83
C ASP A 89 7.16 6.49 20.19
N ARG A 90 6.07 6.24 20.89
CA ARG A 90 5.84 6.78 22.23
C ARG A 90 6.38 5.83 23.28
N VAL A 91 6.90 6.40 24.36
CA VAL A 91 7.28 5.61 25.53
C VAL A 91 6.00 5.01 26.13
N ALA A 92 5.84 3.69 25.99
CA ALA A 92 4.72 2.96 26.55
C ALA A 92 5.12 2.29 27.88
N GLU A 93 4.18 2.27 28.83
CA GLU A 93 4.32 1.54 30.08
C GLU A 93 4.39 0.02 29.85
N PRO A 94 4.95 -0.75 30.82
CA PRO A 94 4.77 -2.19 30.92
C PRO A 94 3.32 -2.62 30.67
N ASP A 95 3.11 -3.58 29.76
CA ASP A 95 1.76 -4.06 29.39
C ASP A 95 1.59 -5.58 29.47
N ALA A 96 2.56 -6.26 30.09
CA ALA A 96 2.44 -7.67 30.47
C ALA A 96 2.46 -7.84 31.99
N HIS A 97 1.64 -8.78 32.48
CA HIS A 97 1.70 -9.20 33.87
C HIS A 97 2.88 -10.14 34.09
N LEU A 98 3.68 -9.85 35.11
CA LEU A 98 4.79 -10.68 35.54
C LEU A 98 4.59 -11.04 37.02
N SER A 99 4.79 -12.30 37.34
CA SER A 99 4.74 -12.78 38.73
C SER A 99 6.10 -13.35 39.11
N ALA A 100 6.63 -13.02 40.29
CA ALA A 100 7.89 -13.59 40.75
C ALA A 100 7.74 -15.10 41.00
N MET A 101 8.74 -15.89 40.61
CA MET A 101 8.77 -17.33 40.89
C MET A 101 9.62 -17.60 42.15
N SER A 102 9.28 -18.64 42.91
CA SER A 102 10.02 -19.05 44.11
C SER A 102 11.46 -19.44 43.82
N GLU A 103 11.70 -20.07 42.67
CA GLU A 103 13.02 -20.51 42.19
C GLU A 103 13.84 -19.39 41.51
N GLY A 104 13.36 -18.15 41.55
CA GLY A 104 13.95 -17.01 40.85
C GLY A 104 13.38 -16.79 39.45
N GLY A 105 13.56 -15.57 38.94
CA GLY A 105 13.00 -15.14 37.66
C GLY A 105 11.52 -14.72 37.74
N LEU A 106 10.93 -14.50 36.56
CA LEU A 106 9.59 -13.96 36.40
C LEU A 106 8.74 -14.90 35.55
N ALA A 107 7.60 -15.32 36.08
CA ALA A 107 6.57 -16.02 35.33
C ALA A 107 5.89 -15.04 34.37
N TYR A 108 5.92 -15.39 33.09
CA TYR A 108 5.26 -14.65 32.03
C TYR A 108 4.10 -15.50 31.50
N ASN A 109 2.88 -14.95 31.57
CA ASN A 109 1.73 -15.56 30.92
C ASN A 109 1.48 -14.87 29.58
N ARG A 110 1.64 -15.63 28.50
CA ARG A 110 1.43 -15.15 27.13
C ARG A 110 -0.05 -14.84 26.92
N PRO A 111 -0.45 -13.58 26.67
CA PRO A 111 -1.84 -13.25 26.42
C PRO A 111 -2.31 -13.84 25.08
N PRO A 112 -3.62 -14.10 24.91
CA PRO A 112 -4.18 -14.48 23.62
C PRO A 112 -3.86 -13.45 22.53
N ARG A 113 -3.41 -13.92 21.37
CA ARG A 113 -3.13 -13.10 20.19
C ARG A 113 -4.36 -13.09 19.28
N LEU A 114 -4.72 -11.91 18.76
CA LEU A 114 -5.72 -11.80 17.70
C LEU A 114 -5.10 -12.28 16.38
N SER A 115 -5.85 -13.08 15.61
CA SER A 115 -5.36 -13.65 14.36
C SER A 115 -4.90 -12.54 13.39
N PRO A 116 -3.68 -12.62 12.83
CA PRO A 116 -3.16 -11.62 11.91
C PRO A 116 -3.74 -11.75 10.49
N LEU A 117 -4.52 -12.80 10.19
CA LEU A 117 -5.07 -13.05 8.85
C LEU A 117 -6.08 -11.97 8.47
N ARG A 118 -5.64 -11.00 7.68
CA ARG A 118 -6.49 -9.97 7.09
C ARG A 118 -7.01 -10.47 5.74
N PRO A 119 -8.32 -10.31 5.45
CA PRO A 119 -8.85 -10.62 4.14
C PRO A 119 -8.23 -9.67 3.09
N ARG A 120 -7.86 -10.23 1.93
CA ARG A 120 -7.39 -9.43 0.79
C ARG A 120 -8.45 -8.43 0.38
N ARG A 121 -8.04 -7.16 0.26
CA ARG A 121 -8.94 -6.08 -0.15
C ARG A 121 -9.10 -6.10 -1.66
N ARG A 122 -10.34 -6.03 -2.13
CA ARG A 122 -10.68 -5.95 -3.54
C ARG A 122 -11.01 -4.51 -3.90
N LEU A 123 -10.32 -3.97 -4.89
CA LEU A 123 -10.56 -2.61 -5.37
C LEU A 123 -10.98 -2.65 -6.84
N VAL A 124 -12.11 -2.01 -7.14
CA VAL A 124 -12.65 -2.00 -8.50
C VAL A 124 -11.96 -0.90 -9.32
N VAL A 125 -11.38 -1.27 -10.46
CA VAL A 125 -10.74 -0.35 -11.41
C VAL A 125 -11.80 0.20 -12.37
N PRO A 126 -11.99 1.53 -12.44
CA PRO A 126 -12.93 2.15 -13.38
C PRO A 126 -12.53 1.91 -14.84
N VAL A 127 -13.51 1.54 -15.67
CA VAL A 127 -13.29 1.25 -17.11
C VAL A 127 -13.58 2.50 -17.96
N PRO A 128 -12.74 2.83 -18.97
CA PRO A 128 -12.99 3.97 -19.83
C PRO A 128 -14.30 3.82 -20.64
N PRO A 129 -15.10 4.89 -20.81
CA PRO A 129 -16.34 4.82 -21.55
C PRO A 129 -16.08 4.61 -23.06
N THR A 130 -16.52 3.48 -23.60
CA THR A 130 -16.44 3.18 -25.05
C THR A 130 -17.45 4.03 -25.83
N LYS A 131 -17.04 4.54 -27.00
CA LYS A 131 -17.98 5.13 -27.96
C LYS A 131 -18.70 4.01 -28.70
N GLY A 132 -20.04 4.02 -28.69
CA GLY A 132 -20.82 2.99 -29.37
C GLY A 132 -20.73 3.14 -30.90
N ASP A 133 -20.17 2.14 -31.58
CA ASP A 133 -20.02 2.10 -33.05
C ASP A 133 -21.30 1.71 -33.82
N ARG A 134 -22.47 1.72 -33.16
CA ARG A 134 -23.71 1.12 -33.70
C ARG A 134 -24.37 1.91 -34.84
N ALA A 135 -23.97 3.16 -35.08
CA ALA A 135 -24.64 4.04 -36.02
C ALA A 135 -24.58 3.56 -37.49
N ARG A 136 -23.51 2.86 -37.91
CA ARG A 136 -23.31 2.51 -39.33
C ARG A 136 -24.32 1.48 -39.86
N PHE A 137 -24.78 0.56 -39.02
CA PHE A 137 -25.65 -0.54 -39.42
C PHE A 137 -27.12 -0.09 -39.59
N GLN A 138 -27.57 0.89 -38.81
CA GLN A 138 -28.94 1.43 -38.89
C GLN A 138 -29.21 2.19 -40.19
N PHE A 139 -28.23 2.89 -40.75
CA PHE A 139 -28.43 3.64 -42.00
C PHE A 139 -28.68 2.74 -43.21
N ILE A 140 -28.02 1.58 -43.29
CA ILE A 140 -28.18 0.66 -44.42
C ILE A 140 -29.60 0.08 -44.47
N MET A 141 -30.13 -0.36 -43.32
CA MET A 141 -31.51 -0.86 -43.24
C MET A 141 -32.57 0.22 -43.51
N ALA A 142 -32.27 1.48 -43.18
CA ALA A 142 -33.23 2.57 -43.33
C ALA A 142 -33.46 3.05 -44.77
N PHE A 143 -32.49 2.86 -45.67
CA PHE A 143 -32.68 3.20 -47.09
C PHE A 143 -33.45 2.13 -47.87
N MET A 144 -33.57 0.91 -47.33
CA MET A 144 -34.19 -0.22 -48.01
C MET A 144 -35.70 0.02 -48.32
N PRO A 145 -36.53 0.57 -47.43
CA PRO A 145 -37.93 0.89 -47.73
C PRO A 145 -38.08 2.02 -48.74
N MET A 146 -37.13 2.95 -48.80
CA MET A 146 -37.14 4.07 -49.74
C MET A 146 -36.94 3.58 -51.19
N LEU A 147 -35.99 2.67 -51.38
CA LEU A 147 -35.80 1.97 -52.66
C LEU A 147 -37.05 1.17 -53.06
N PHE A 148 -37.68 0.49 -52.11
CA PHE A 148 -38.89 -0.30 -52.34
C PHE A 148 -40.09 0.59 -52.73
N GLY A 149 -40.29 1.72 -52.05
CA GLY A 149 -41.39 2.65 -52.34
C GLY A 149 -41.25 3.36 -53.68
N ILE A 150 -40.02 3.70 -54.09
CA ILE A 150 -39.73 4.27 -55.42
C ILE A 150 -40.03 3.25 -56.52
N GLY A 151 -39.62 1.99 -56.33
CA GLY A 151 -39.92 0.89 -57.27
C GLY A 151 -41.42 0.63 -57.43
N MET A 152 -42.17 0.72 -56.33
CA MET A 152 -43.62 0.47 -56.34
C MET A 152 -44.41 1.65 -56.94
N TRP A 153 -43.93 2.89 -56.78
CA TRP A 153 -44.54 4.08 -57.40
C TRP A 153 -44.50 4.03 -58.92
N LEU A 154 -43.39 3.55 -59.50
CA LEU A 154 -43.26 3.33 -60.94
C LEU A 154 -44.34 2.38 -61.50
N LEU A 155 -44.88 1.49 -60.66
CA LEU A 155 -45.88 0.49 -61.05
C LEU A 155 -47.33 0.96 -60.87
N THR A 156 -47.62 1.79 -59.85
CA THR A 156 -48.99 2.10 -59.40
C THR A 156 -49.42 3.56 -59.54
N GLN A 157 -48.50 4.50 -59.85
CA GLN A 157 -48.77 5.93 -60.12
C GLN A 157 -49.52 6.70 -58.99
N GLN A 158 -49.57 6.15 -57.78
CA GLN A 158 -50.26 6.75 -56.63
C GLN A 158 -49.33 7.69 -55.85
N ILE A 159 -49.63 9.00 -55.88
CA ILE A 159 -48.85 10.05 -55.20
C ILE A 159 -48.84 9.92 -53.66
N TYR A 160 -49.89 9.37 -53.06
CA TYR A 160 -49.99 9.20 -51.61
C TYR A 160 -48.90 8.28 -51.03
N MET A 161 -48.36 7.37 -51.83
CA MET A 161 -47.31 6.44 -51.39
C MET A 161 -45.93 7.11 -51.25
N LEU A 162 -45.64 8.13 -52.06
CA LEU A 162 -44.42 8.95 -51.94
C LEU A 162 -44.40 9.74 -50.62
N LEU A 163 -45.54 10.29 -50.21
CA LEU A 163 -45.71 11.01 -48.94
C LEU A 163 -45.41 10.09 -47.73
N PHE A 164 -45.89 8.85 -47.76
CA PHE A 164 -45.63 7.87 -46.70
C PHE A 164 -44.15 7.43 -46.67
N CYS A 165 -43.54 7.27 -47.84
CA CYS A 165 -42.12 6.95 -47.98
C CYS A 165 -41.21 8.06 -47.45
N LEU A 166 -41.66 9.33 -47.52
CA LEU A 166 -40.90 10.48 -47.03
C LEU A 166 -40.98 10.67 -45.50
N MET A 167 -42.06 10.21 -44.86
CA MET A 167 -42.24 10.30 -43.41
C MET A 167 -41.22 9.48 -42.63
N SER A 168 -40.87 8.28 -43.12
CA SER A 168 -39.91 7.38 -42.48
C SER A 168 -38.48 7.96 -42.36
N PRO A 169 -37.84 8.48 -43.44
CA PRO A 169 -36.54 9.13 -43.33
C PRO A 169 -36.61 10.43 -42.54
N MET A 170 -37.74 11.14 -42.52
CA MET A 170 -37.91 12.34 -41.70
C MET A 170 -37.92 12.02 -40.19
N MET A 171 -38.67 10.99 -39.78
CA MET A 171 -38.65 10.51 -38.39
C MET A 171 -37.25 10.00 -38.00
N MET A 172 -36.57 9.29 -38.90
CA MET A 172 -35.21 8.83 -38.63
C MET A 172 -34.21 9.98 -38.52
N ALA A 173 -34.31 11.00 -39.37
CA ALA A 173 -33.47 12.19 -39.27
C ALA A 173 -33.69 12.92 -37.94
N ALA A 174 -34.94 13.01 -37.48
CA ALA A 174 -35.29 13.55 -36.17
C ALA A 174 -34.70 12.69 -35.03
N GLN A 175 -34.80 11.37 -35.13
CA GLN A 175 -34.21 10.41 -34.18
C GLN A 175 -32.68 10.54 -34.13
N TRP A 176 -32.02 10.61 -35.28
CA TRP A 176 -30.56 10.75 -35.37
C TRP A 176 -30.06 12.08 -34.79
N LEU A 177 -30.75 13.19 -35.06
CA LEU A 177 -30.40 14.49 -34.46
C LEU A 177 -30.54 14.46 -32.93
N SER A 178 -31.60 13.81 -32.43
CA SER A 178 -31.82 13.61 -30.99
C SER A 178 -30.73 12.74 -30.38
N GLU A 179 -30.47 11.57 -30.94
CA GLU A 179 -29.47 10.60 -30.48
C GLU A 179 -28.05 11.17 -30.51
N ASN A 180 -27.69 11.96 -31.53
CA ASN A 180 -26.36 12.57 -31.62
C ASN A 180 -26.18 13.68 -30.58
N ARG A 181 -27.22 14.48 -30.32
CA ARG A 181 -27.18 15.53 -29.29
C ARG A 181 -27.15 14.92 -27.89
N GLU A 182 -28.00 13.92 -27.65
CA GLU A 182 -28.07 13.22 -26.37
C GLU A 182 -26.81 12.38 -26.12
N GLY A 183 -26.32 11.67 -27.13
CA GLY A 183 -25.09 10.89 -27.08
C GLY A 183 -23.85 11.73 -26.76
N LYS A 184 -23.73 12.95 -27.32
CA LYS A 184 -22.65 13.89 -26.95
C LYS A 184 -22.76 14.32 -25.48
N LYS A 185 -23.98 14.61 -24.99
CA LYS A 185 -24.23 15.01 -23.60
C LYS A 185 -23.95 13.85 -22.63
N GLN A 186 -24.41 12.65 -22.95
CA GLN A 186 -24.17 11.44 -22.19
C GLN A 186 -22.67 11.12 -22.16
N HIS A 187 -21.97 11.12 -23.31
CA HIS A 187 -20.53 10.87 -23.36
C HIS A 187 -19.73 11.88 -22.55
N LYS A 188 -20.04 13.19 -22.66
CA LYS A 188 -19.40 14.22 -21.82
C LYS A 188 -19.62 13.97 -20.33
N THR A 189 -20.81 13.51 -19.95
CA THR A 189 -21.15 13.17 -18.56
C THR A 189 -20.39 11.92 -18.10
N SER A 190 -20.36 10.86 -18.89
CA SER A 190 -19.62 9.63 -18.62
C SER A 190 -18.12 9.87 -18.50
N VAL A 191 -17.52 10.70 -19.36
CA VAL A 191 -16.10 11.09 -19.25
C VAL A 191 -15.83 11.88 -17.98
N LYS A 192 -16.74 12.79 -17.59
CA LYS A 192 -16.61 13.54 -16.33
C LYS A 192 -16.69 12.61 -15.12
N GLN A 193 -17.63 11.66 -15.14
CA GLN A 193 -17.79 10.67 -14.08
C GLN A 193 -16.58 9.74 -13.99
N TYR A 194 -16.09 9.23 -15.12
CA TYR A 194 -14.87 8.40 -15.19
C TYR A 194 -13.65 9.10 -14.59
N LYS A 195 -13.45 10.40 -14.89
CA LYS A 195 -12.37 11.19 -14.28
C LYS A 195 -12.49 11.28 -12.76
N LYS A 196 -13.72 11.43 -12.25
CA LYS A 196 -13.99 11.44 -10.80
C LYS A 196 -13.72 10.07 -10.19
N ASP A 197 -14.15 9.01 -10.86
CA ASP A 197 -14.00 7.63 -10.38
C ASP A 197 -12.53 7.21 -10.35
N ILE A 198 -11.71 7.60 -11.34
CA ILE A 198 -10.26 7.38 -11.32
C ILE A 198 -9.58 8.16 -10.20
N ALA A 199 -9.96 9.42 -9.98
CA ALA A 199 -9.40 10.22 -8.89
C ALA A 199 -9.75 9.62 -7.52
N ALA A 200 -10.97 9.11 -7.34
CA ALA A 200 -11.37 8.39 -6.13
C ALA A 200 -10.61 7.07 -5.96
N HIS A 201 -10.51 6.27 -7.04
CA HIS A 201 -9.79 5.00 -7.06
C HIS A 201 -8.31 5.15 -6.70
N THR A 202 -7.62 6.15 -7.28
CA THR A 202 -6.20 6.42 -6.99
C THR A 202 -5.98 6.85 -5.53
N ALA A 203 -6.89 7.66 -4.97
CA ALA A 203 -6.84 8.05 -3.56
C ALA A 203 -7.08 6.87 -2.62
N GLU A 204 -8.06 6.01 -2.94
CA GLU A 204 -8.38 4.80 -2.17
C GLU A 204 -7.23 3.79 -2.23
N LEU A 205 -6.65 3.55 -3.41
CA LEU A 205 -5.49 2.68 -3.58
C LEU A 205 -4.29 3.15 -2.75
N ALA A 206 -4.00 4.45 -2.74
CA ALA A 206 -2.92 5.02 -1.94
C ALA A 206 -3.19 4.90 -0.43
N ALA A 207 -4.44 5.02 0.01
CA ALA A 207 -4.81 4.81 1.41
C ALA A 207 -4.65 3.34 1.83
N LEU A 208 -5.15 2.41 1.01
CA LEU A 208 -5.01 0.97 1.23
C LEU A 208 -3.54 0.55 1.27
N GLY A 209 -2.70 1.07 0.38
CA GLY A 209 -1.25 0.81 0.38
C GLY A 209 -0.59 1.22 1.69
N LYS A 210 -0.95 2.39 2.24
CA LYS A 210 -0.43 2.86 3.55
C LYS A 210 -0.90 2.00 4.72
N GLU A 211 -2.15 1.57 4.69
CA GLU A 211 -2.69 0.64 5.69
C GLU A 211 -1.97 -0.71 5.63
N GLU A 212 -1.72 -1.22 4.42
CA GLU A 212 -0.99 -2.46 4.20
C GLU A 212 0.47 -2.37 4.64
N GLN A 213 1.17 -1.28 4.33
CA GLN A 213 2.54 -1.05 4.83
C GLN A 213 2.59 -1.08 6.36
N ARG A 214 1.66 -0.40 7.04
CA ARG A 214 1.56 -0.41 8.51
C ARG A 214 1.22 -1.79 9.04
N ALA A 215 0.32 -2.51 8.38
CA ALA A 215 -0.04 -3.88 8.71
C ALA A 215 1.19 -4.80 8.65
N ARG A 216 1.90 -4.81 7.52
CA ARG A 216 3.11 -5.63 7.32
C ARG A 216 4.18 -5.33 8.37
N ARG A 217 4.42 -4.05 8.69
CA ARG A 217 5.35 -3.64 9.77
C ARG A 217 4.91 -4.12 11.15
N ALA A 218 3.62 -4.01 11.47
CA ALA A 218 3.09 -4.50 12.74
C ALA A 218 3.21 -6.03 12.86
N ASP A 219 2.94 -6.76 11.77
CA ASP A 219 3.02 -8.22 11.73
C ASP A 219 4.47 -8.71 11.76
N SER A 220 5.40 -7.95 11.17
CA SER A 220 6.84 -8.26 11.10
C SER A 220 7.68 -7.17 11.76
N PRO A 221 7.81 -7.19 13.09
CA PRO A 221 8.39 -6.12 13.87
C PRO A 221 9.84 -5.83 13.49
N ASP A 222 10.23 -4.58 13.68
CA ASP A 222 11.60 -4.14 13.39
C ASP A 222 12.60 -4.52 14.50
N PRO A 223 13.92 -4.43 14.24
CA PRO A 223 14.92 -4.84 15.23
C PRO A 223 14.87 -4.04 16.54
N ALA A 224 14.43 -2.78 16.50
CA ALA A 224 14.29 -1.96 17.68
C ALA A 224 13.05 -2.37 18.49
N GLU A 225 11.94 -2.69 17.81
CA GLU A 225 10.76 -3.29 18.45
C GLU A 225 11.09 -4.65 19.10
N ILE A 226 11.80 -5.53 18.40
CA ILE A 226 12.25 -6.82 18.94
C ILE A 226 13.08 -6.64 20.21
N LEU A 227 14.00 -5.67 20.22
CA LEU A 227 14.76 -5.32 21.42
C LEU A 227 13.84 -4.88 22.57
N LEU A 228 12.83 -4.04 22.29
CA LEU A 228 11.88 -3.56 23.28
C LEU A 228 10.96 -4.66 23.81
N PHE A 229 10.61 -5.65 22.98
CA PHE A 229 9.83 -6.82 23.40
C PHE A 229 10.65 -7.75 24.30
N ALA A 230 11.94 -7.91 24.01
CA ALA A 230 12.83 -8.77 24.77
C ALA A 230 13.23 -8.17 26.13
N THR A 231 13.43 -6.86 26.19
CA THR A 231 13.98 -6.19 27.38
C THR A 231 12.90 -5.67 28.34
N GLY A 232 11.67 -5.47 27.85
CA GLY A 232 10.57 -4.95 28.65
C GLY A 232 9.49 -6.00 28.94
N PRO A 233 8.71 -5.84 30.03
CA PRO A 233 7.46 -6.57 30.24
C PRO A 233 6.43 -6.20 29.16
N ARG A 234 6.51 -6.89 28.02
CA ARG A 234 5.68 -6.63 26.83
C ARG A 234 4.76 -7.79 26.51
N ARG A 235 3.52 -7.48 26.16
CA ARG A 235 2.52 -8.50 25.75
C ARG A 235 2.88 -9.24 24.47
N ARG A 236 3.77 -8.64 23.66
CA ARG A 236 4.20 -9.15 22.35
C ARG A 236 5.36 -10.15 22.44
N LEU A 237 5.95 -10.33 23.63
CA LEU A 237 6.96 -11.36 23.85
C LEU A 237 6.34 -12.74 23.66
N TRP A 238 6.97 -13.56 22.82
CA TRP A 238 6.50 -14.89 22.45
C TRP A 238 5.09 -14.90 21.86
N GLU A 239 4.62 -13.83 21.19
CA GLU A 239 3.22 -13.78 20.76
C GLU A 239 2.81 -14.88 19.75
N ARG A 240 3.77 -15.44 18.97
CA ARG A 240 3.50 -16.39 17.89
C ARG A 240 3.50 -17.84 18.35
N ARG A 241 2.55 -18.63 17.87
CA ARG A 241 2.46 -20.09 18.08
C ARG A 241 2.90 -20.83 16.82
N LEU A 242 3.40 -22.06 16.96
CA LEU A 242 3.75 -22.89 15.79
C LEU A 242 2.56 -23.22 14.89
N THR A 243 1.35 -23.19 15.43
CA THR A 243 0.10 -23.41 14.69
C THR A 243 -0.36 -22.17 13.92
N ASP A 244 0.23 -21.01 14.20
CA ASP A 244 -0.14 -19.78 13.51
C ASP A 244 0.42 -19.80 12.07
N PRO A 245 -0.28 -19.22 11.09
CA PRO A 245 0.18 -19.20 9.70
C PRO A 245 1.49 -18.39 9.54
N ASP A 246 1.77 -17.46 10.46
CA ASP A 246 2.98 -16.64 10.47
C ASP A 246 4.08 -17.19 11.39
N ALA A 247 3.94 -18.45 11.83
CA ALA A 247 4.98 -19.17 12.55
C ALA A 247 6.28 -19.16 11.73
N LEU A 248 7.39 -18.80 12.38
CA LEU A 248 8.73 -18.73 11.78
C LEU A 248 8.81 -17.91 10.46
N HIS A 249 7.89 -16.97 10.25
CA HIS A 249 8.04 -15.95 9.21
C HIS A 249 8.97 -14.84 9.71
N LEU A 250 10.23 -14.94 9.34
CA LEU A 250 11.29 -14.08 9.86
C LEU A 250 11.65 -12.99 8.85
N ARG A 251 11.81 -11.76 9.36
CA ARG A 251 12.17 -10.58 8.57
C ARG A 251 13.66 -10.61 8.26
N ILE A 252 14.05 -10.37 7.02
CA ILE A 252 15.45 -10.26 6.61
C ILE A 252 15.90 -8.82 6.33
N GLY A 253 14.94 -7.91 6.12
CA GLY A 253 15.23 -6.51 5.84
C GLY A 253 13.97 -5.71 5.56
N SER A 254 14.14 -4.56 4.93
CA SER A 254 13.07 -3.75 4.33
C SER A 254 13.33 -3.62 2.84
N GLY A 255 12.27 -3.55 2.05
CA GLY A 255 12.37 -3.40 0.61
C GLY A 255 11.04 -3.04 -0.02
N SER A 256 11.01 -3.12 -1.34
CA SER A 256 9.82 -2.86 -2.15
C SER A 256 9.18 -4.16 -2.56
N LEU A 257 7.90 -4.38 -2.20
CA LEU A 257 7.15 -5.59 -2.54
C LEU A 257 5.80 -5.22 -3.15
N PRO A 258 5.24 -6.05 -4.05
CA PRO A 258 3.89 -5.83 -4.57
C PRO A 258 2.85 -5.87 -3.43
N SER A 259 1.84 -5.01 -3.54
CA SER A 259 0.66 -4.98 -2.68
C SER A 259 -0.20 -6.25 -2.85
N ASP A 260 -0.83 -6.68 -1.77
CA ASP A 260 -1.78 -7.80 -1.75
C ASP A 260 -3.21 -7.39 -2.17
N VAL A 261 -3.41 -6.12 -2.56
CA VAL A 261 -4.69 -5.62 -3.04
C VAL A 261 -5.04 -6.25 -4.39
N GLU A 262 -6.23 -6.86 -4.45
CA GLU A 262 -6.77 -7.47 -5.65
C GLU A 262 -7.49 -6.41 -6.49
N LEU A 263 -6.91 -6.04 -7.63
CA LEU A 263 -7.49 -5.10 -8.58
C LEU A 263 -8.47 -5.83 -9.50
N VAL A 264 -9.76 -5.53 -9.36
CA VAL A 264 -10.84 -6.15 -10.14
C VAL A 264 -11.38 -5.13 -11.14
N LEU A 265 -11.58 -5.48 -12.41
CA LEU A 265 -12.18 -4.54 -13.35
C LEU A 265 -13.66 -4.28 -13.06
N GLY A 266 -14.10 -3.05 -13.29
CA GLY A 266 -15.51 -2.68 -13.31
C GLY A 266 -16.31 -3.37 -14.42
N ARG A 267 -17.65 -3.33 -14.30
CA ARG A 267 -18.56 -3.91 -15.30
C ARG A 267 -18.30 -3.34 -16.70
N GLY A 268 -18.14 -4.21 -17.68
CA GLY A 268 -17.92 -3.84 -19.09
C GLY A 268 -16.44 -3.84 -19.53
N GLY A 269 -15.50 -4.08 -18.62
CA GLY A 269 -14.12 -4.40 -18.98
C GLY A 269 -13.98 -5.88 -19.33
N SER A 270 -13.55 -6.18 -20.56
CA SER A 270 -13.06 -7.51 -20.93
C SER A 270 -11.54 -7.50 -20.87
N LEU A 271 -10.92 -8.50 -20.23
CA LEU A 271 -9.47 -8.63 -20.21
C LEU A 271 -9.01 -9.75 -21.13
N TYR A 272 -8.14 -9.40 -22.06
CA TYR A 272 -7.04 -10.27 -22.41
C TYR A 272 -6.02 -10.27 -21.25
N GLU A 273 -5.26 -11.34 -21.08
CA GLU A 273 -4.38 -11.54 -19.91
C GLU A 273 -3.34 -10.41 -19.72
N GLU A 274 -2.94 -9.76 -20.81
CA GLU A 274 -1.95 -8.67 -20.87
C GLU A 274 -2.44 -7.32 -20.32
N GLU A 275 -3.75 -7.10 -20.19
CA GLU A 275 -4.30 -5.81 -19.73
C GLU A 275 -4.63 -5.80 -18.23
N ARG A 276 -4.33 -6.88 -17.49
CA ARG A 276 -4.65 -6.98 -16.06
C ARG A 276 -3.87 -5.91 -15.28
N PRO A 277 -4.55 -5.05 -14.51
CA PRO A 277 -3.87 -4.03 -13.73
C PRO A 277 -3.00 -4.69 -12.66
N GLU A 278 -1.70 -4.40 -12.69
CA GLU A 278 -0.76 -4.91 -11.69
C GLU A 278 -0.94 -4.16 -10.35
N PRO A 279 -0.85 -4.87 -9.21
CA PRO A 279 -0.86 -4.23 -7.91
C PRO A 279 0.31 -3.23 -7.76
N PRO A 280 0.10 -2.10 -7.07
CA PRO A 280 1.18 -1.15 -6.83
C PRO A 280 2.28 -1.79 -5.98
N VAL A 281 3.52 -1.37 -6.21
CA VAL A 281 4.66 -1.75 -5.36
C VAL A 281 4.69 -0.85 -4.13
N LEU A 282 4.69 -1.46 -2.95
CA LEU A 282 4.79 -0.78 -1.67
C LEU A 282 6.27 -0.68 -1.26
N PRO A 283 6.82 0.54 -1.08
CA PRO A 283 8.17 0.74 -0.57
C PRO A 283 8.24 0.53 0.95
N ASP A 284 9.46 0.37 1.46
CA ASP A 284 9.81 0.33 2.89
C ASP A 284 8.94 -0.63 3.73
N VAL A 285 8.61 -1.78 3.14
CA VAL A 285 7.90 -2.89 3.80
C VAL A 285 8.89 -3.97 4.24
N PRO A 286 8.61 -4.67 5.35
CA PRO A 286 9.46 -5.77 5.80
C PRO A 286 9.45 -6.90 4.77
N VAL A 287 10.63 -7.35 4.38
CA VAL A 287 10.81 -8.55 3.57
C VAL A 287 10.99 -9.72 4.53
N THR A 288 10.16 -10.76 4.38
CA THR A 288 10.15 -11.93 5.25
C THR A 288 10.41 -13.22 4.46
N LEU A 289 10.88 -14.25 5.16
CA LEU A 289 11.03 -15.60 4.64
C LEU A 289 10.23 -16.57 5.51
N PRO A 290 9.45 -17.49 4.91
CA PRO A 290 8.76 -18.56 5.63
C PRO A 290 9.73 -19.71 5.93
N PHE A 291 10.37 -19.70 7.11
CA PHE A 291 11.37 -20.74 7.45
C PHE A 291 10.76 -22.14 7.56
N SER A 292 9.50 -22.23 7.98
CA SER A 292 8.76 -23.50 8.07
C SER A 292 8.58 -24.19 6.70
N GLU A 293 8.45 -23.40 5.63
CA GLU A 293 8.25 -23.92 4.27
C GLU A 293 9.57 -24.14 3.52
N LEU A 294 10.56 -23.29 3.77
CA LEU A 294 11.86 -23.32 3.08
C LEU A 294 12.81 -24.40 3.63
N GLY A 295 12.64 -24.82 4.89
CA GLY A 295 13.45 -25.85 5.54
C GLY A 295 14.86 -25.37 5.91
N VAL A 296 15.76 -25.23 4.93
CA VAL A 296 17.17 -24.83 5.14
C VAL A 296 17.48 -23.54 4.41
N ILE A 297 18.05 -22.57 5.14
CA ILE A 297 18.43 -21.26 4.61
C ILE A 297 19.92 -21.03 4.86
N GLY A 298 20.66 -20.80 3.78
CA GLY A 298 22.07 -20.41 3.82
C GLY A 298 22.24 -18.90 3.73
N VAL A 299 23.03 -18.31 4.62
CA VAL A 299 23.41 -16.89 4.56
C VAL A 299 24.82 -16.78 4.02
N ALA A 300 24.98 -16.22 2.82
CA ALA A 300 26.27 -16.03 2.17
C ALA A 300 26.60 -14.54 2.02
N GLY A 301 27.89 -14.20 2.09
CA GLY A 301 28.39 -12.83 1.96
C GLY A 301 29.60 -12.57 2.87
N ASP A 302 29.92 -11.28 3.06
CA ASP A 302 30.91 -10.87 4.04
C ASP A 302 30.61 -11.46 5.43
N ARG A 303 31.65 -11.97 6.12
CA ARG A 303 31.49 -12.72 7.37
C ARG A 303 30.79 -11.90 8.45
N ALA A 304 31.11 -10.60 8.58
CA ALA A 304 30.52 -9.77 9.61
C ALA A 304 29.02 -9.57 9.35
N ARG A 305 28.64 -9.31 8.08
CA ARG A 305 27.23 -9.17 7.66
C ARG A 305 26.47 -10.48 7.80
N ALA A 306 27.02 -11.60 7.32
CA ALA A 306 26.36 -12.91 7.39
C ALA A 306 26.07 -13.32 8.84
N LEU A 307 27.03 -13.14 9.75
CA LEU A 307 26.84 -13.40 11.18
C LEU A 307 25.84 -12.43 11.82
N ALA A 308 25.80 -11.16 11.40
CA ALA A 308 24.81 -10.20 11.88
C ALA A 308 23.39 -10.61 11.45
N THR A 309 23.21 -11.02 10.20
CA THR A 309 21.92 -11.54 9.69
C THR A 309 21.52 -12.83 10.42
N ALA A 310 22.44 -13.76 10.63
CA ALA A 310 22.15 -15.00 11.37
C ALA A 310 21.74 -14.71 12.83
N ARG A 311 22.45 -13.80 13.53
CA ARG A 311 22.06 -13.35 14.87
C ARG A 311 20.68 -12.69 14.87
N TRP A 312 20.42 -11.85 13.89
CA TRP A 312 19.12 -11.19 13.75
C TRP A 312 17.97 -12.20 13.61
N LEU A 313 18.12 -13.18 12.72
CA LEU A 313 17.14 -14.25 12.54
C LEU A 313 16.91 -15.05 13.82
N ALA A 314 18.00 -15.43 14.51
CA ALA A 314 17.92 -16.20 15.76
C ALA A 314 17.25 -15.39 16.89
N VAL A 315 17.59 -14.12 17.05
CA VAL A 315 16.99 -13.23 18.05
C VAL A 315 15.50 -13.04 17.77
N GLN A 316 15.12 -12.81 16.51
CA GLN A 316 13.72 -12.67 16.14
C GLN A 316 12.93 -13.94 16.43
N ALA A 317 13.47 -15.12 16.09
CA ALA A 317 12.83 -16.40 16.40
C ALA A 317 12.60 -16.55 17.91
N ALA A 318 13.64 -16.32 18.72
CA ALA A 318 13.61 -16.48 20.18
C ALA A 318 12.71 -15.47 20.92
N VAL A 319 12.53 -14.27 20.35
CA VAL A 319 11.65 -13.24 20.93
C VAL A 319 10.20 -13.46 20.52
N LEU A 320 9.93 -13.96 19.32
CA LEU A 320 8.55 -14.13 18.81
C LEU A 320 7.92 -15.48 19.15
N HIS A 321 8.72 -16.50 19.50
CA HIS A 321 8.24 -17.85 19.85
C HIS A 321 8.77 -18.24 21.23
N SER A 322 8.00 -19.02 22.00
CA SER A 322 8.51 -19.44 23.31
C SER A 322 9.61 -20.48 23.18
N PRO A 323 10.47 -20.62 24.21
CA PRO A 323 11.48 -21.67 24.24
C PRO A 323 10.89 -23.07 24.01
N ARG A 324 9.67 -23.33 24.51
CA ARG A 324 8.97 -24.61 24.33
C ARG A 324 8.58 -24.89 22.88
N ASP A 325 8.34 -23.84 22.10
CA ASP A 325 7.95 -23.94 20.69
C ASP A 325 9.18 -24.18 19.79
N LEU A 326 10.38 -23.76 20.19
CA LEU A 326 11.58 -23.87 19.36
C LEU A 326 12.45 -25.10 19.70
N SER A 327 12.28 -25.67 20.89
CA SER A 327 13.04 -26.84 21.33
C SER A 327 12.39 -28.18 20.99
N SER A 328 11.17 -28.15 20.42
CA SER A 328 10.38 -29.35 20.10
C SER A 328 10.80 -30.00 18.79
#